data_AF-A0A9J6G2M2-F1
#
_entry.id   AF-A0A9J6G2M2-F1
#
_cell.length_a   1.000
_cell.length_b   1.000
_cell.length_c   1.000
_cell.angle_alpha   90.00
_cell.angle_beta   90.00
_cell.angle_gamma   90.00
#
_symmetry.space_group_name_H-M   'P 1'
#
loop_
_entity.id
_entity.type
_entity.pdbx_description
1 polymer ?
#
loop_
_entity_poly.entity_id
_entity_poly.type
_entity_poly.pdbx_seq_one_letter_code
_entity_poly.pdbx_strand_id
1 'polypeptide(L)'
;MSTLILVFNAAAGCPTMDSFPNLVPQLTLPNQQSGPPEGVASCSLAQSHSFLLQALERASAAELRHPAARQGWLETSIRDLQRLAEIEPQLTAAATCGSLYIRCQLLLAKILSNKSWLNLSAASPLQSNAVKSLLEQASALLLQQTFVLQRQFLGLQAGEEGALRQLRLRALALQLVVVIRGSNASALGLCEAFLEQLEALQGFLEEQSVQPDAFTAAMLREVDALEEPKPGAVARVLQPLLQAHSCPTLRFSHTGVQPNVGLERIKQTRAVLYEPAGETDLPQKFTAGLVLPITLDAEIESVQDIRNIRVKVRYPDKQVQLILPRLADFRQLEDLKYRLYTTVLLSHGVWSEALHVEMGLVLDFTDSEAAHSKGSSSQRSGLRVEDHTIELCKPVRVYIAPKPIKRGL
;
A
#
# COMPACT_ATOMS: atom_id res chain seq x y z
N MET A 1 10.13 -30.48 -22.78
CA MET A 1 10.27 -30.37 -21.31
C MET A 1 9.71 -31.57 -20.56
N SER A 2 8.55 -32.15 -20.92
CA SER A 2 8.00 -33.32 -20.21
C SER A 2 8.85 -34.60 -20.30
N THR A 3 9.59 -34.81 -21.39
CA THR A 3 10.52 -35.96 -21.52
C THR A 3 11.74 -35.85 -20.61
N LEU A 4 12.21 -34.64 -20.30
CA LEU A 4 13.32 -34.44 -19.37
C LEU A 4 12.89 -34.78 -17.93
N ILE A 5 11.69 -34.36 -17.51
CA ILE A 5 11.13 -34.68 -16.18
C ILE A 5 10.97 -36.19 -15.99
N LEU A 6 10.53 -36.91 -17.03
CA LEU A 6 10.37 -38.37 -16.99
C LEU A 6 11.72 -39.09 -16.92
N VAL A 7 12.75 -38.58 -17.61
CA VAL A 7 14.13 -39.09 -17.52
C VAL A 7 14.74 -38.78 -16.15
N PHE A 8 14.45 -37.61 -15.55
CA PHE A 8 14.92 -37.26 -14.21
C PHE A 8 14.34 -38.17 -13.12
N ASN A 9 13.07 -38.58 -13.24
CA ASN A 9 12.47 -39.57 -12.33
C ASN A 9 13.02 -41.01 -12.55
N ALA A 10 13.45 -41.35 -13.76
CA ALA A 10 14.03 -42.66 -14.07
C ALA A 10 15.54 -42.75 -13.75
N ALA A 11 16.24 -41.63 -13.60
CA ALA A 11 17.69 -41.53 -13.44
C ALA A 11 18.17 -41.54 -11.98
N ALA A 12 17.46 -42.23 -11.08
CA ALA A 12 17.84 -42.42 -9.67
C ALA A 12 19.19 -43.15 -9.45
N GLY A 13 19.96 -43.42 -10.52
CA GLY A 13 21.26 -44.10 -10.49
C GLY A 13 22.38 -43.43 -11.30
N CYS A 14 22.28 -42.15 -11.68
CA CYS A 14 23.36 -41.44 -12.40
C CYS A 14 23.95 -40.26 -11.58
N PRO A 15 25.28 -40.04 -11.55
CA PRO A 15 25.93 -39.37 -10.42
C PRO A 15 26.20 -37.86 -10.56
N THR A 16 25.62 -37.15 -11.52
CA THR A 16 25.85 -35.70 -11.64
C THR A 16 24.61 -35.00 -12.21
N MET A 17 23.90 -34.18 -11.43
CA MET A 17 23.10 -33.02 -11.88
C MET A 17 22.29 -32.37 -10.73
N ASP A 18 22.88 -31.40 -10.02
CA ASP A 18 22.21 -30.55 -9.02
C ASP A 18 21.75 -29.23 -9.65
N SER A 19 20.48 -29.13 -10.08
CA SER A 19 19.96 -27.82 -10.53
C SER A 19 18.50 -27.53 -10.17
N PHE A 20 17.70 -28.50 -9.70
CA PHE A 20 16.29 -28.27 -9.35
C PHE A 20 15.81 -29.17 -8.20
N PRO A 21 16.11 -28.83 -6.92
CA PRO A 21 15.78 -29.68 -5.77
C PRO A 21 14.27 -29.88 -5.55
N ASN A 22 13.43 -28.97 -6.06
CA ASN A 22 11.96 -29.09 -5.94
C ASN A 22 11.33 -30.01 -7.02
N LEU A 23 12.10 -30.40 -8.03
CA LEU A 23 11.64 -31.25 -9.14
C LEU A 23 12.46 -32.55 -9.25
N VAL A 24 13.53 -32.68 -8.46
CA VAL A 24 14.44 -33.82 -8.43
C VAL A 24 14.51 -34.33 -6.99
N PRO A 25 14.06 -35.56 -6.69
CA PRO A 25 14.14 -36.12 -5.35
C PRO A 25 15.60 -36.24 -4.89
N GLN A 26 15.86 -35.96 -3.61
CA GLN A 26 17.20 -36.12 -3.04
C GLN A 26 17.63 -37.59 -3.07
N LEU A 27 18.72 -37.88 -3.77
CA LEU A 27 19.27 -39.23 -3.89
C LEU A 27 20.29 -39.49 -2.78
N THR A 28 20.07 -40.50 -1.94
CA THR A 28 21.04 -40.92 -0.92
C THR A 28 22.16 -41.73 -1.55
N LEU A 29 23.19 -41.06 -2.06
CA LEU A 29 24.39 -41.72 -2.59
C LEU A 29 25.38 -42.02 -1.44
N PRO A 30 26.00 -43.21 -1.40
CA PRO A 30 26.86 -43.66 -0.28
C PRO A 30 28.16 -42.87 -0.08
N ASN A 31 28.43 -41.84 -0.89
CA ASN A 31 29.63 -41.01 -0.83
C ASN A 31 29.38 -39.50 -0.83
N GLN A 32 28.12 -39.05 -0.72
CA GLN A 32 27.85 -37.63 -0.49
C GLN A 32 27.93 -37.35 1.00
N GLN A 33 28.87 -36.49 1.39
CA GLN A 33 28.75 -35.77 2.65
C GLN A 33 27.43 -35.01 2.60
N SER A 34 26.48 -35.42 3.44
CA SER A 34 25.21 -34.74 3.62
C SER A 34 25.47 -33.25 3.76
N GLY A 35 25.03 -32.46 2.77
CA GLY A 35 24.75 -31.04 2.97
C GLY A 35 23.84 -30.89 4.20
N PRO A 36 23.89 -29.74 4.88
CA PRO A 36 23.42 -29.64 6.25
C PRO A 36 21.93 -30.04 6.33
N PRO A 37 21.51 -30.67 7.44
CA PRO A 37 20.19 -31.28 7.56
C PRO A 37 19.08 -30.24 7.35
N GLU A 38 17.87 -30.72 7.02
CA GLU A 38 16.61 -29.95 6.84
C GLU A 38 16.29 -28.93 7.97
N GLY A 39 17.09 -28.83 9.02
CA GLY A 39 17.06 -27.78 10.05
C GLY A 39 17.74 -26.45 9.71
N VAL A 40 18.42 -26.29 8.56
CA VAL A 40 19.02 -24.98 8.20
C VAL A 40 17.97 -23.95 7.77
N ALA A 41 16.90 -24.37 7.08
CA ALA A 41 15.82 -23.48 6.68
C ALA A 41 15.09 -22.87 7.89
N SER A 42 14.87 -23.67 8.95
CA SER A 42 14.25 -23.20 10.20
C SER A 42 15.14 -22.23 10.99
N CYS A 43 16.47 -22.42 10.96
CA CYS A 43 17.40 -21.49 11.59
C CYS A 43 17.49 -20.15 10.85
N SER A 44 17.44 -20.16 9.51
CA SER A 44 17.45 -18.94 8.69
C SER A 44 16.21 -18.08 8.96
N LEU A 45 15.01 -18.70 8.98
CA LEU A 45 13.77 -17.97 9.20
C LEU A 45 13.72 -17.34 10.61
N ALA A 46 14.10 -18.09 11.64
CA ALA A 46 14.16 -17.54 13.01
C ALA A 46 15.12 -16.34 13.13
N GLN A 47 16.25 -16.37 12.41
CA GLN A 47 17.17 -15.24 12.32
C GLN A 47 16.52 -14.06 11.59
N SER A 48 15.85 -14.29 10.46
CA SER A 48 15.08 -13.28 9.71
C SER A 48 13.99 -12.62 10.56
N HIS A 49 13.26 -13.39 11.39
CA HIS A 49 12.31 -12.86 12.38
C HIS A 49 13.01 -11.95 13.41
N SER A 50 14.10 -12.42 14.01
CA SER A 50 14.84 -11.64 15.01
C SER A 50 15.39 -10.34 14.42
N PHE A 51 15.88 -10.37 13.18
CA PHE A 51 16.39 -9.20 12.47
C PHE A 51 15.29 -8.18 12.20
N LEU A 52 14.11 -8.63 11.77
CA LEU A 52 12.94 -7.77 11.57
C LEU A 52 12.56 -7.04 12.87
N LEU A 53 12.42 -7.79 13.96
CA LEU A 53 12.08 -7.22 15.26
C LEU A 53 13.16 -6.25 15.76
N GLN A 54 14.43 -6.59 15.59
CA GLN A 54 15.54 -5.70 15.94
C GLN A 54 15.54 -4.42 15.10
N ALA A 55 15.15 -4.48 13.82
CA ALA A 55 15.02 -3.28 12.98
C ALA A 55 13.88 -2.35 13.46
N LEU A 56 12.76 -2.91 13.91
CA LEU A 56 11.65 -2.17 14.53
C LEU A 56 12.04 -1.61 15.90
N GLU A 57 12.74 -2.39 16.71
CA GLU A 57 13.21 -1.95 18.04
C GLU A 57 14.20 -0.78 17.90
N ARG A 58 15.14 -0.85 16.95
CA ARG A 58 16.03 0.27 16.60
C ARG A 58 15.25 1.52 16.20
N ALA A 59 14.19 1.37 15.40
CA ALA A 59 13.31 2.49 15.04
C ALA A 59 12.58 3.07 16.27
N SER A 60 12.14 2.22 17.20
CA SER A 60 11.52 2.67 18.45
C SER A 60 12.49 3.39 19.38
N ALA A 61 13.73 2.91 19.50
CA ALA A 61 14.77 3.56 20.29
C ALA A 61 15.16 4.94 19.74
N ALA A 62 14.92 5.18 18.44
CA ALA A 62 15.15 6.47 17.80
C ALA A 62 14.13 7.54 18.23
N GLU A 63 13.00 7.18 18.84
CA GLU A 63 11.95 8.12 19.30
C GLU A 63 12.49 9.13 20.33
N LEU A 64 13.43 8.71 21.17
CA LEU A 64 14.03 9.52 22.25
C LEU A 64 15.26 10.33 21.81
N ARG A 65 15.63 10.29 20.53
CA ARG A 65 16.87 10.91 20.01
C ARG A 65 16.61 12.25 19.33
N HIS A 66 17.69 13.03 19.16
CA HIS A 66 17.67 14.28 18.39
C HIS A 66 17.06 14.08 16.99
N PRO A 67 16.25 15.03 16.46
CA PRO A 67 15.47 14.85 15.23
C PRO A 67 16.31 14.41 14.01
N ALA A 68 17.50 14.97 13.80
CA ALA A 68 18.38 14.59 12.70
C ALA A 68 18.89 13.14 12.82
N ALA A 69 19.28 12.73 14.02
CA ALA A 69 19.68 11.34 14.26
C ALA A 69 18.49 10.41 14.04
N ARG A 70 17.32 10.74 14.60
CA ARG A 70 16.09 9.97 14.42
C ARG A 70 15.78 9.71 12.95
N GLN A 71 15.87 10.72 12.08
CA GLN A 71 15.63 10.55 10.65
C GLN A 71 16.59 9.52 10.02
N GLY A 72 17.89 9.59 10.31
CA GLY A 72 18.88 8.64 9.77
C GLY A 72 18.67 7.19 10.24
N TRP A 73 18.21 6.99 11.49
CA TRP A 73 17.86 5.67 12.01
C TRP A 73 16.63 5.10 11.30
N LEU A 74 15.56 5.91 11.13
CA LEU A 74 14.36 5.49 10.41
C LEU A 74 14.67 5.14 8.94
N GLU A 75 15.50 5.94 8.25
CA GLU A 75 15.93 5.67 6.87
C GLU A 75 16.74 4.37 6.76
N THR A 76 17.53 4.04 7.78
CA THR A 76 18.29 2.79 7.82
C THR A 76 17.37 1.59 8.07
N SER A 77 16.45 1.68 9.03
CA SER A 77 15.44 0.63 9.27
C SER A 77 14.55 0.38 8.04
N ILE A 78 14.18 1.43 7.29
CA ILE A 78 13.42 1.29 6.04
C ILE A 78 14.19 0.43 5.02
N ARG A 79 15.48 0.72 4.80
CA ARG A 79 16.33 -0.01 3.85
C ARG A 79 16.54 -1.45 4.30
N ASP A 80 16.79 -1.67 5.58
CA ASP A 80 17.01 -3.00 6.16
C ASP A 80 15.77 -3.88 5.98
N LEU A 81 14.57 -3.34 6.25
CA LEU A 81 13.31 -4.07 6.07
C LEU A 81 12.96 -4.31 4.60
N GLN A 82 13.23 -3.36 3.70
CA GLN A 82 13.04 -3.55 2.25
C GLN A 82 13.93 -4.68 1.72
N ARG A 83 15.20 -4.69 2.15
CA ARG A 83 16.14 -5.73 1.78
C ARG A 83 15.73 -7.09 2.33
N LEU A 84 15.23 -7.14 3.57
CA LEU A 84 14.67 -8.36 4.14
C LEU A 84 13.48 -8.88 3.30
N ALA A 85 12.60 -7.97 2.86
CA ALA A 85 11.43 -8.32 2.06
C ALA A 85 11.79 -8.95 0.70
N GLU A 86 12.95 -8.61 0.14
CA GLU A 86 13.49 -9.20 -1.10
C GLU A 86 14.15 -10.56 -0.87
N ILE A 87 14.75 -10.79 0.31
CA ILE A 87 15.53 -11.99 0.63
C ILE A 87 14.63 -13.11 1.19
N GLU A 88 13.69 -12.77 2.07
CA GLU A 88 12.88 -13.74 2.82
C GLU A 88 11.40 -13.68 2.37
N PRO A 89 10.95 -14.55 1.45
CA PRO A 89 9.62 -14.48 0.85
C PRO A 89 8.49 -14.68 1.87
N GLN A 90 8.74 -15.44 2.95
CA GLN A 90 7.75 -15.70 3.99
C GLN A 90 7.44 -14.46 4.85
N LEU A 91 8.41 -13.54 4.96
CA LEU A 91 8.30 -12.32 5.77
C LEU A 91 8.12 -11.05 4.93
N THR A 92 8.03 -11.16 3.60
CA THR A 92 7.88 -10.02 2.69
C THR A 92 6.74 -9.09 3.11
N ALA A 93 5.57 -9.63 3.44
CA ALA A 93 4.41 -8.84 3.83
C ALA A 93 4.62 -8.08 5.15
N ALA A 94 5.13 -8.76 6.20
CA ALA A 94 5.42 -8.14 7.49
C ALA A 94 6.52 -7.07 7.39
N ALA A 95 7.60 -7.37 6.66
CA ALA A 95 8.70 -6.44 6.42
C ALA A 95 8.24 -5.22 5.60
N THR A 96 7.41 -5.42 4.58
CA THR A 96 6.83 -4.33 3.78
C THR A 96 5.88 -3.46 4.61
N CYS A 97 5.03 -4.09 5.44
CA CYS A 97 4.15 -3.38 6.38
C CYS A 97 4.95 -2.52 7.36
N GLY A 98 5.97 -3.09 8.01
CA GLY A 98 6.84 -2.39 8.94
C GLY A 98 7.62 -1.24 8.27
N SER A 99 8.15 -1.48 7.07
CA SER A 99 8.86 -0.47 6.27
C SER A 99 7.94 0.70 5.88
N LEU A 100 6.72 0.40 5.43
CA LEU A 100 5.73 1.42 5.07
C LEU A 100 5.29 2.23 6.30
N TYR A 101 5.10 1.57 7.45
CA TYR A 101 4.80 2.25 8.71
C TYR A 101 5.92 3.23 9.10
N ILE A 102 7.16 2.76 9.13
CA ILE A 102 8.33 3.60 9.46
C ILE A 102 8.49 4.73 8.45
N ARG A 103 8.18 4.51 7.17
CA ARG A 103 8.18 5.56 6.15
C ARG A 103 7.14 6.65 6.45
N CYS A 104 5.95 6.27 6.90
CA CYS A 104 4.94 7.23 7.36
C CYS A 104 5.45 8.03 8.57
N GLN A 105 6.07 7.37 9.56
CA GLN A 105 6.67 8.05 10.72
C GLN A 105 7.77 9.04 10.32
N LEU A 106 8.64 8.64 9.40
CA LEU A 106 9.73 9.48 8.89
C LEU A 106 9.17 10.71 8.19
N LEU A 107 8.16 10.53 7.33
CA LEU A 107 7.53 11.62 6.60
C LEU A 107 6.83 12.58 7.56
N LEU A 108 6.10 12.05 8.55
CA LEU A 108 5.50 12.84 9.62
C LEU A 108 6.56 13.63 10.40
N ALA A 109 7.65 12.99 10.82
CA ALA A 109 8.75 13.66 11.52
C ALA A 109 9.40 14.77 10.66
N LYS A 110 9.58 14.54 9.35
CA LYS A 110 10.09 15.54 8.41
C LYS A 110 9.16 16.74 8.32
N ILE A 111 7.85 16.53 8.19
CA ILE A 111 6.86 17.61 8.19
C ILE A 111 6.91 18.40 9.50
N LEU A 112 6.79 17.71 10.64
CA LEU A 112 6.70 18.36 11.95
C LEU A 112 7.98 19.12 12.32
N SER A 113 9.16 18.62 11.91
CA SER A 113 10.44 19.29 12.15
C SER A 113 10.59 20.65 11.43
N ASN A 114 9.90 20.82 10.31
CA ASN A 114 9.95 22.07 9.55
C ASN A 114 8.95 23.07 10.13
N LYS A 115 9.37 24.10 10.87
CA LYS A 115 8.43 25.06 11.48
C LYS A 115 7.58 25.86 10.47
N SER A 116 7.82 25.73 9.16
CA SER A 116 7.10 26.42 8.10
C SER A 116 5.59 26.11 8.06
N TRP A 117 5.16 24.90 8.44
CA TRP A 117 3.73 24.54 8.47
C TRP A 117 2.93 25.29 9.55
N LEU A 118 3.61 25.92 10.51
CA LEU A 118 2.97 26.71 11.57
C LEU A 118 2.71 28.16 11.13
N ASN A 119 3.56 28.69 10.24
CA ASN A 119 3.62 30.10 9.87
C ASN A 119 3.42 30.31 8.36
N LEU A 120 2.47 29.57 7.76
CA LEU A 120 2.15 29.66 6.33
C LEU A 120 1.72 31.08 5.90
N SER A 121 1.12 31.85 6.82
CA SER A 121 0.65 33.22 6.61
C SER A 121 1.71 34.32 6.78
N ALA A 122 2.88 34.01 7.34
CA ALA A 122 3.93 35.00 7.65
C ALA A 122 5.03 35.12 6.59
N ALA A 123 5.04 34.24 5.59
CA ALA A 123 6.03 34.23 4.50
C ALA A 123 5.61 35.10 3.31
N SER A 124 6.58 35.51 2.49
CA SER A 124 6.29 36.21 1.23
C SER A 124 5.36 35.36 0.32
N PRO A 125 4.42 35.96 -0.42
CA PRO A 125 3.36 35.21 -1.12
C PRO A 125 3.88 34.16 -2.12
N LEU A 126 5.02 34.41 -2.78
CA LEU A 126 5.63 33.45 -3.71
C LEU A 126 6.27 32.25 -2.99
N GLN A 127 6.96 32.48 -1.87
CA GLN A 127 7.57 31.41 -1.08
C GLN A 127 6.52 30.62 -0.28
N SER A 128 5.49 31.31 0.22
CA SER A 128 4.35 30.70 0.91
C SER A 128 3.63 29.69 0.01
N ASN A 129 3.38 30.03 -1.25
CA ASN A 129 2.70 29.12 -2.19
C ASN A 129 3.52 27.86 -2.51
N ALA A 130 4.83 27.99 -2.73
CA ALA A 130 5.69 26.83 -3.00
C ALA A 130 5.76 25.89 -1.79
N VAL A 131 6.00 26.43 -0.59
CA VAL A 131 6.07 25.64 0.65
C VAL A 131 4.73 24.99 0.96
N LYS A 132 3.62 25.71 0.76
CA LYS A 132 2.26 25.18 0.92
C LYS A 132 2.01 24.00 -0.02
N SER A 133 2.36 24.11 -1.30
CA SER A 133 2.18 23.01 -2.26
C SER A 133 3.00 21.77 -1.89
N LEU A 134 4.23 21.94 -1.41
CA LEU A 134 5.08 20.83 -0.95
C LEU A 134 4.50 20.16 0.30
N LEU A 135 3.96 20.97 1.22
CA LEU A 135 3.35 20.46 2.44
C LEU A 135 2.07 19.69 2.15
N GLU A 136 1.21 20.23 1.29
CA GLU A 136 -0.01 19.56 0.81
C GLU A 136 0.31 18.24 0.07
N GLN A 137 1.36 18.24 -0.76
CA GLN A 137 1.82 17.00 -1.42
C GLN A 137 2.35 15.98 -0.42
N ALA A 138 3.13 16.42 0.58
CA ALA A 138 3.68 15.53 1.59
C ALA A 138 2.58 14.95 2.49
N SER A 139 1.61 15.76 2.92
CA SER A 139 0.49 15.30 3.73
C SER A 139 -0.47 14.40 2.95
N ALA A 140 -0.74 14.70 1.67
CA ALA A 140 -1.50 13.81 0.79
C ALA A 140 -0.76 12.47 0.59
N LEU A 141 0.57 12.49 0.42
CA LEU A 141 1.37 11.27 0.35
C LEU A 141 1.29 10.47 1.67
N LEU A 142 1.34 11.13 2.83
CA LEU A 142 1.16 10.47 4.13
C LEU A 142 -0.18 9.75 4.21
N LEU A 143 -1.25 10.46 3.85
CA LEU A 143 -2.61 9.91 3.86
C LEU A 143 -2.71 8.70 2.93
N GLN A 144 -2.20 8.81 1.70
CA GLN A 144 -2.16 7.70 0.77
C GLN A 144 -1.42 6.49 1.33
N GLN A 145 -0.26 6.70 1.97
CA GLN A 145 0.50 5.59 2.55
C GLN A 145 -0.21 4.94 3.73
N THR A 146 -0.83 5.73 4.61
CA THR A 146 -1.63 5.18 5.71
C THR A 146 -2.88 4.43 5.21
N PHE A 147 -3.49 4.89 4.12
CA PHE A 147 -4.60 4.20 3.46
C PHE A 147 -4.17 2.84 2.92
N VAL A 148 -3.08 2.80 2.15
CA VAL A 148 -2.48 1.55 1.66
C VAL A 148 -2.19 0.61 2.82
N LEU A 149 -1.61 1.14 3.90
CA LEU A 149 -1.19 0.38 5.05
C LEU A 149 -2.38 -0.27 5.80
N GLN A 150 -3.55 0.37 5.82
CA GLN A 150 -4.76 -0.21 6.44
C GLN A 150 -5.48 -1.23 5.57
N ARG A 151 -5.48 -1.04 4.25
CA ARG A 151 -6.35 -1.80 3.34
C ARG A 151 -5.62 -2.92 2.59
N GLN A 152 -4.30 -2.83 2.44
CA GLN A 152 -3.52 -3.81 1.67
C GLN A 152 -3.08 -5.02 2.49
N PHE A 153 -2.90 -4.86 3.80
CA PHE A 153 -2.35 -5.89 4.68
C PHE A 153 -3.44 -6.62 5.45
N LEU A 154 -3.36 -7.94 5.50
CA LEU A 154 -4.30 -8.84 6.16
C LEU A 154 -3.63 -9.59 7.30
N GLY A 155 -4.45 -10.15 8.19
CA GLY A 155 -3.97 -11.01 9.29
C GLY A 155 -3.28 -10.26 10.42
N LEU A 156 -3.42 -8.93 10.48
CA LEU A 156 -2.93 -8.09 11.58
C LEU A 156 -3.73 -8.35 12.86
N GLN A 157 -3.07 -8.30 14.01
CA GLN A 157 -3.74 -8.39 15.30
C GLN A 157 -4.40 -7.05 15.66
N ALA A 158 -5.39 -7.08 16.55
CA ALA A 158 -6.13 -5.89 16.97
C ALA A 158 -5.21 -4.75 17.48
N GLY A 159 -4.14 -5.08 18.22
CA GLY A 159 -3.16 -4.08 18.66
C GLY A 159 -2.35 -3.45 17.52
N GLU A 160 -2.02 -4.24 16.50
CA GLU A 160 -1.31 -3.78 15.30
C GLU A 160 -2.22 -2.91 14.45
N GLU A 161 -3.43 -3.40 14.17
CA GLU A 161 -4.47 -2.65 13.47
C GLU A 161 -4.80 -1.34 14.18
N GLY A 162 -4.91 -1.36 15.51
CA GLY A 162 -5.09 -0.18 16.35
C GLY A 162 -3.96 0.83 16.17
N ALA A 163 -2.70 0.39 16.07
CA ALA A 163 -1.58 1.28 15.77
C ALA A 163 -1.70 1.91 14.36
N LEU A 164 -2.18 1.16 13.36
CA LEU A 164 -2.38 1.67 12.00
C LEU A 164 -3.51 2.69 11.93
N ARG A 165 -4.62 2.44 12.63
CA ARG A 165 -5.75 3.37 12.73
C ARG A 165 -5.37 4.65 13.45
N GLN A 166 -4.63 4.56 14.54
CA GLN A 166 -4.08 5.73 15.24
C GLN A 166 -3.10 6.54 14.38
N LEU A 167 -2.24 5.86 13.61
CA LEU A 167 -1.34 6.53 12.66
C LEU A 167 -2.11 7.29 11.56
N ARG A 168 -3.14 6.66 10.97
CA ARG A 168 -4.00 7.33 9.97
C ARG A 168 -4.72 8.53 10.58
N LEU A 169 -5.27 8.40 11.79
CA LEU A 169 -5.94 9.51 12.44
C LEU A 169 -4.98 10.67 12.74
N ARG A 170 -3.74 10.38 13.13
CA ARG A 170 -2.69 11.40 13.26
C ARG A 170 -2.36 12.08 11.92
N ALA A 171 -2.36 11.35 10.81
CA ALA A 171 -2.19 11.91 9.47
C ALA A 171 -3.38 12.80 9.04
N LEU A 172 -4.61 12.38 9.33
CA LEU A 172 -5.83 13.17 9.10
C LEU A 172 -5.82 14.46 9.92
N ALA A 173 -5.43 14.39 11.20
CA ALA A 173 -5.27 15.56 12.06
C ALA A 173 -4.26 16.55 11.47
N LEU A 174 -3.11 16.06 10.98
CA LEU A 174 -2.12 16.91 10.30
C LEU A 174 -2.71 17.57 9.05
N GLN A 175 -3.37 16.81 8.18
CA GLN A 175 -3.99 17.34 6.96
C GLN A 175 -5.03 18.42 7.30
N LEU A 176 -5.87 18.18 8.30
CA LEU A 176 -6.89 19.14 8.75
C LEU A 176 -6.25 20.46 9.18
N VAL A 177 -5.18 20.41 10.00
CA VAL A 177 -4.44 21.60 10.41
C VAL A 177 -3.81 22.33 9.23
N VAL A 178 -3.20 21.59 8.28
CA VAL A 178 -2.57 22.16 7.08
C VAL A 178 -3.61 22.87 6.20
N VAL A 179 -4.77 22.25 5.96
CA VAL A 179 -5.83 22.84 5.13
C VAL A 179 -6.42 24.08 5.79
N ILE A 180 -6.75 24.01 7.08
CA ILE A 180 -7.35 25.15 7.81
C ILE A 180 -6.40 26.35 7.92
N ARG A 181 -5.10 26.09 8.03
CA ARG A 181 -4.08 27.15 8.13
C ARG A 181 -3.63 27.67 6.77
N GLY A 182 -3.61 26.80 5.77
CA GLY A 182 -3.11 27.10 4.44
C GLY A 182 -4.18 27.69 3.51
N SER A 183 -5.46 27.39 3.72
CA SER A 183 -6.55 27.75 2.81
C SER A 183 -7.67 28.51 3.52
N ASN A 184 -8.27 29.46 2.83
CA ASN A 184 -9.50 30.14 3.27
C ASN A 184 -10.77 29.35 2.85
N ALA A 185 -10.60 28.17 2.26
CA ALA A 185 -11.72 27.31 1.89
C ALA A 185 -12.43 26.75 3.12
N SER A 186 -13.73 26.45 2.99
CA SER A 186 -14.46 25.76 4.05
C SER A 186 -13.84 24.40 4.33
N ALA A 187 -13.46 24.17 5.59
CA ALA A 187 -12.96 22.89 6.08
C ALA A 187 -14.00 22.12 6.90
N LEU A 188 -15.28 22.52 6.84
CA LEU A 188 -16.34 21.92 7.65
C LEU A 188 -16.48 20.42 7.37
N GLY A 189 -16.66 20.03 6.11
CA GLY A 189 -16.79 18.61 5.75
C GLY A 189 -15.55 17.77 6.06
N LEU A 190 -14.35 18.36 6.00
CA LEU A 190 -13.12 17.68 6.41
C LEU A 190 -13.06 17.49 7.94
N CYS A 191 -13.57 18.46 8.69
CA CYS A 191 -13.65 18.37 10.14
C CYS A 191 -14.68 17.35 10.59
N GLU A 192 -15.88 17.33 9.97
CA GLU A 192 -16.92 16.34 10.25
C GLU A 192 -16.43 14.92 9.95
N ALA A 193 -15.83 14.70 8.78
CA ALA A 193 -15.24 13.40 8.43
C ALA A 193 -14.12 12.99 9.40
N PHE A 194 -13.31 13.95 9.88
CA PHE A 194 -12.29 13.67 10.89
C PHE A 194 -12.89 13.25 12.23
N LEU A 195 -13.97 13.91 12.69
CA LEU A 195 -14.65 13.57 13.94
C LEU A 195 -15.33 12.19 13.84
N GLU A 196 -15.94 11.86 12.69
CA GLU A 196 -16.49 10.53 12.44
C GLU A 196 -15.40 9.43 12.53
N GLN A 197 -14.20 9.69 11.98
CA GLN A 197 -13.06 8.77 12.10
C GLN A 197 -12.51 8.68 13.53
N LEU A 198 -12.59 9.76 14.31
CA LEU A 198 -12.21 9.79 15.72
C LEU A 198 -13.15 8.91 16.55
N GLU A 199 -14.46 9.06 16.37
CA GLU A 199 -15.49 8.24 17.03
C GLU A 199 -15.37 6.76 16.65
N ALA A 200 -15.18 6.46 15.35
CA ALA A 200 -14.99 5.10 14.87
C ALA A 200 -13.71 4.45 15.45
N LEU A 201 -12.64 5.22 15.63
CA LEU A 201 -11.44 4.75 16.30
C LEU A 201 -11.70 4.48 17.78
N GLN A 202 -12.37 5.39 18.48
CA GLN A 202 -12.68 5.22 19.90
C GLN A 202 -13.48 3.93 20.13
N GLY A 203 -14.55 3.72 19.35
CA GLY A 203 -15.35 2.49 19.42
C GLY A 203 -14.49 1.23 19.18
N PHE A 204 -13.62 1.24 18.17
CA PHE A 204 -12.71 0.13 17.91
C PHE A 204 -11.74 -0.15 19.08
N LEU A 205 -11.15 0.90 19.67
CA LEU A 205 -10.21 0.75 20.79
C LEU A 205 -10.89 0.17 22.03
N GLU A 206 -12.12 0.59 22.32
CA GLU A 206 -12.93 0.08 23.43
C GLU A 206 -13.36 -1.38 23.18
N GLU A 207 -13.88 -1.69 22.00
CA GLU A 207 -14.31 -3.04 21.61
C GLU A 207 -13.17 -4.06 21.66
N GLN A 208 -11.98 -3.68 21.18
CA GLN A 208 -10.82 -4.56 21.10
C GLN A 208 -9.91 -4.47 22.35
N SER A 209 -10.28 -3.66 23.34
CA SER A 209 -9.48 -3.41 24.55
C SER A 209 -8.02 -2.99 24.25
N VAL A 210 -7.83 -2.22 23.18
CA VAL A 210 -6.52 -1.71 22.75
C VAL A 210 -6.27 -0.35 23.40
N GLN A 211 -5.10 -0.16 24.00
CA GLN A 211 -4.77 1.12 24.63
C GLN A 211 -4.49 2.21 23.59
N PRO A 212 -5.07 3.41 23.74
CA PRO A 212 -4.70 4.55 22.92
C PRO A 212 -3.27 5.00 23.21
N ASP A 213 -2.56 5.45 22.17
CA ASP A 213 -1.28 6.10 22.28
C ASP A 213 -1.43 7.49 22.93
N ALA A 214 -0.33 8.06 23.40
CA ALA A 214 -0.35 9.31 24.17
C ALA A 214 -1.02 10.47 23.39
N PHE A 215 -0.85 10.50 22.07
CA PHE A 215 -1.50 11.50 21.21
C PHE A 215 -2.99 11.28 21.11
N THR A 216 -3.42 10.04 20.85
CA THR A 216 -4.83 9.68 20.67
C THR A 216 -5.60 9.89 21.96
N ALA A 217 -5.04 9.46 23.09
CA ALA A 217 -5.61 9.68 24.42
C ALA A 217 -5.76 11.18 24.73
N ALA A 218 -4.73 11.98 24.45
CA ALA A 218 -4.81 13.43 24.65
C ALA A 218 -5.82 14.07 23.70
N MET A 219 -5.84 13.67 22.43
CA MET A 219 -6.76 14.21 21.43
C MET A 219 -8.22 13.93 21.77
N LEU A 220 -8.57 12.70 22.14
CA LEU A 220 -9.92 12.35 22.59
C LEU A 220 -10.36 13.27 23.73
N ARG A 221 -9.53 13.36 24.79
CA ARG A 221 -9.81 14.22 25.95
C ARG A 221 -10.01 15.69 25.59
N GLU A 222 -9.13 16.26 24.77
CA GLU A 222 -9.19 17.68 24.43
C GLU A 222 -10.30 18.01 23.42
N VAL A 223 -10.66 17.09 22.53
CA VAL A 223 -11.79 17.27 21.59
C VAL A 223 -13.12 17.15 22.32
N ASP A 224 -13.26 16.19 23.24
CA ASP A 224 -14.46 16.02 24.07
C ASP A 224 -14.71 17.23 24.99
N ALA A 225 -13.65 17.94 25.36
CA ALA A 225 -13.73 19.17 26.16
C ALA A 225 -14.19 20.40 25.37
N LEU A 226 -14.31 20.33 24.05
CA LEU A 226 -14.78 21.44 23.22
C LEU A 226 -16.31 21.53 23.25
N GLU A 227 -16.85 22.70 23.62
CA GLU A 227 -18.30 22.95 23.59
C GLU A 227 -18.87 22.82 22.15
N GLU A 228 -18.12 23.30 21.15
CA GLU A 228 -18.45 23.16 19.73
C GLU A 228 -17.19 22.83 18.92
N PRO A 229 -17.09 21.63 18.32
CA PRO A 229 -15.90 21.20 17.57
C PRO A 229 -15.86 21.83 16.16
N LYS A 230 -15.88 23.16 16.10
CA LYS A 230 -15.71 23.92 14.85
C LYS A 230 -14.28 23.71 14.31
N PRO A 231 -14.08 23.71 12.97
CA PRO A 231 -12.78 23.43 12.36
C PRO A 231 -11.61 24.24 12.99
N GLY A 232 -11.81 25.53 13.20
CA GLY A 232 -10.78 26.40 13.78
C GLY A 232 -10.48 26.14 15.26
N ALA A 233 -11.42 25.60 16.04
CA ALA A 233 -11.21 25.21 17.44
C ALA A 233 -10.47 23.86 17.50
N VAL A 234 -10.93 22.88 16.71
CA VAL A 234 -10.29 21.57 16.57
C VAL A 234 -8.84 21.71 16.11
N ALA A 235 -8.56 22.51 15.08
CA ALA A 235 -7.20 22.75 14.60
C ALA A 235 -6.27 23.40 15.65
N ARG A 236 -6.82 24.25 16.54
CA ARG A 236 -6.07 24.89 17.63
C ARG A 236 -5.67 23.89 18.71
N VAL A 237 -6.51 22.88 18.96
CA VAL A 237 -6.20 21.76 19.88
C VAL A 237 -5.21 20.78 19.26
N LEU A 238 -5.42 20.39 18.00
CA LEU A 238 -4.60 19.38 17.33
C LEU A 238 -3.14 19.81 17.11
N GLN A 239 -2.91 21.09 16.78
CA GLN A 239 -1.57 21.60 16.49
C GLN A 239 -0.54 21.35 17.62
N PRO A 240 -0.76 21.79 18.88
CA PRO A 240 0.20 21.53 19.95
C PRO A 240 0.33 20.04 20.26
N LEU A 241 -0.74 19.26 20.12
CA LEU A 241 -0.70 17.81 20.34
C LEU A 241 0.21 17.09 19.33
N LEU A 242 0.16 17.49 18.04
CA LEU A 242 1.04 16.96 16.99
C LEU A 242 2.52 17.25 17.26
N GLN A 243 2.83 18.35 17.94
CA GLN A 243 4.20 18.72 18.29
C GLN A 243 4.70 18.05 19.58
N ALA A 244 3.81 17.88 20.56
CA ALA A 244 4.16 17.34 21.87
C ALA A 244 4.36 15.83 21.86
N HIS A 245 3.68 15.09 20.97
CA HIS A 245 3.67 13.63 20.99
C HIS A 245 4.37 13.05 19.76
N SER A 246 5.45 12.30 19.99
CA SER A 246 6.09 11.51 18.94
C SER A 246 5.19 10.38 18.47
N CYS A 247 5.21 10.09 17.17
CA CYS A 247 4.56 8.89 16.65
C CYS A 247 5.27 7.63 17.17
N PRO A 248 4.56 6.70 17.82
CA PRO A 248 5.11 5.45 18.30
C PRO A 248 5.36 4.49 17.13
N THR A 249 6.34 3.60 17.29
CA THR A 249 6.73 2.58 16.33
C THR A 249 5.83 1.35 16.40
N LEU A 250 5.53 0.79 15.24
CA LEU A 250 4.77 -0.45 15.12
C LEU A 250 5.52 -1.58 15.83
N ARG A 251 4.80 -2.30 16.69
CA ARG A 251 5.30 -3.50 17.36
C ARG A 251 4.46 -4.67 16.88
N PHE A 252 5.11 -5.67 16.30
CA PHE A 252 4.43 -6.91 15.99
C PHE A 252 4.41 -7.82 17.21
N SER A 253 3.25 -8.41 17.48
CA SER A 253 3.14 -9.41 18.54
C SER A 253 3.76 -10.72 18.07
N HIS A 254 4.70 -11.24 18.86
CA HIS A 254 5.45 -12.47 18.58
C HIS A 254 5.10 -13.58 19.59
N THR A 255 3.81 -13.74 19.92
CA THR A 255 3.41 -14.78 20.87
C THR A 255 3.02 -16.05 20.12
N GLY A 256 3.98 -16.92 19.82
CA GLY A 256 3.68 -18.29 19.40
C GLY A 256 4.90 -19.15 19.06
N VAL A 257 5.11 -20.22 19.83
CA VAL A 257 6.00 -21.37 19.54
C VAL A 257 5.35 -22.33 18.50
N GLN A 258 4.25 -21.91 17.86
CA GLN A 258 3.46 -22.70 16.93
C GLN A 258 3.76 -22.25 15.48
N PRO A 259 3.83 -23.17 14.51
CA PRO A 259 4.30 -22.91 13.15
C PRO A 259 3.41 -21.97 12.30
N ASN A 260 2.30 -21.44 12.84
CA ASN A 260 1.34 -20.58 12.13
C ASN A 260 0.91 -19.32 12.91
N VAL A 261 1.63 -18.92 13.97
CA VAL A 261 1.25 -17.76 14.82
C VAL A 261 2.32 -16.64 14.79
N GLY A 262 3.38 -16.81 13.99
CA GLY A 262 4.40 -15.79 13.78
C GLY A 262 3.95 -14.66 12.84
N LEU A 263 4.94 -13.92 12.33
CA LEU A 263 4.75 -12.82 11.38
C LEU A 263 4.20 -13.27 10.01
N GLU A 264 4.28 -14.56 9.68
CA GLU A 264 3.83 -15.16 8.41
C GLU A 264 2.31 -15.08 8.22
N ARG A 265 1.56 -14.86 9.31
CA ARG A 265 0.11 -14.58 9.26
C ARG A 265 -0.20 -13.29 8.51
N ILE A 266 0.74 -12.34 8.52
CA ILE A 266 0.57 -11.06 7.85
C ILE A 266 0.70 -11.34 6.36
N LYS A 267 -0.37 -11.07 5.63
CA LYS A 267 -0.40 -11.22 4.17
C LYS A 267 -0.55 -9.87 3.52
N GLN A 268 -0.04 -9.72 2.31
CA GLN A 268 -0.15 -8.48 1.54
C GLN A 268 -0.93 -8.78 0.27
N THR A 269 -1.95 -7.98 -0.02
CA THR A 269 -2.68 -8.08 -1.28
C THR A 269 -1.76 -7.66 -2.42
N ARG A 270 -1.52 -8.57 -3.37
CA ARG A 270 -0.64 -8.35 -4.52
C ARG A 270 -1.20 -9.03 -5.76
N ALA A 271 -0.86 -8.49 -6.92
CA ALA A 271 -1.16 -9.12 -8.20
C ALA A 271 0.11 -9.34 -9.03
N VAL A 272 0.06 -10.37 -9.88
CA VAL A 272 1.04 -10.64 -10.93
C VAL A 272 0.26 -10.74 -12.24
N LEU A 273 0.60 -9.90 -13.22
CA LEU A 273 0.03 -9.96 -14.57
C LEU A 273 0.91 -10.87 -15.43
N TYR A 274 0.27 -11.82 -16.12
CA TYR A 274 0.90 -12.68 -17.11
C TYR A 274 0.62 -12.19 -18.53
N GLU A 275 -0.63 -11.79 -18.79
CA GLU A 275 -1.01 -11.12 -20.03
C GLU A 275 -1.71 -9.79 -19.72
N PRO A 276 -1.42 -8.71 -20.46
CA PRO A 276 -0.39 -8.60 -21.51
C PRO A 276 1.05 -8.67 -20.95
N ALA A 277 2.01 -9.13 -21.75
CA ALA A 277 3.40 -9.32 -21.31
C ALA A 277 4.29 -8.06 -21.33
N GLY A 278 3.78 -6.91 -21.81
CA GLY A 278 4.45 -5.61 -21.69
C GLY A 278 5.64 -5.32 -22.58
N GLU A 279 6.24 -6.35 -23.16
CA GLU A 279 7.52 -6.27 -23.87
C GLU A 279 7.40 -6.61 -25.36
N THR A 280 6.18 -6.67 -25.89
CA THR A 280 5.97 -6.95 -27.30
C THR A 280 6.08 -5.66 -28.13
N ASP A 281 7.14 -5.55 -28.92
CA ASP A 281 7.34 -4.46 -29.89
C ASP A 281 6.30 -4.46 -31.03
N LEU A 282 5.53 -5.54 -31.16
CA LEU A 282 4.49 -5.66 -32.17
C LEU A 282 3.24 -4.87 -31.74
N PRO A 283 2.88 -3.78 -32.46
CA PRO A 283 1.72 -2.99 -32.09
C PRO A 283 0.42 -3.76 -32.35
N GLN A 284 -0.47 -3.73 -31.36
CA GLN A 284 -1.84 -4.19 -31.54
C GLN A 284 -2.61 -3.20 -32.41
N LYS A 285 -3.22 -3.68 -33.49
CA LYS A 285 -3.86 -2.83 -34.50
C LYS A 285 -5.28 -2.44 -34.08
N PHE A 286 -5.47 -1.17 -33.76
CA PHE A 286 -6.73 -0.54 -33.40
C PHE A 286 -7.42 0.07 -34.62
N THR A 287 -8.76 0.00 -34.73
CA THR A 287 -9.50 0.76 -35.76
C THR A 287 -10.34 1.81 -35.06
N ALA A 288 -10.21 3.08 -35.44
CA ALA A 288 -10.93 4.16 -34.78
C ALA A 288 -12.46 3.95 -34.82
N GLY A 289 -13.12 4.20 -33.68
CA GLY A 289 -14.56 3.96 -33.52
C GLY A 289 -14.95 2.50 -33.24
N LEU A 290 -14.00 1.56 -33.26
CA LEU A 290 -14.20 0.18 -32.83
C LEU A 290 -13.50 -0.08 -31.50
N VAL A 291 -13.93 -1.12 -30.81
CA VAL A 291 -13.34 -1.56 -29.54
C VAL A 291 -12.19 -2.52 -29.84
N LEU A 292 -11.03 -2.31 -29.21
CA LEU A 292 -9.93 -3.27 -29.21
C LEU A 292 -10.02 -4.13 -27.93
N PRO A 293 -10.29 -5.43 -28.06
CA PRO A 293 -10.22 -6.35 -26.93
C PRO A 293 -8.75 -6.70 -26.63
N ILE A 294 -8.36 -6.57 -25.37
CA ILE A 294 -7.07 -7.02 -24.85
C ILE A 294 -7.32 -8.08 -23.79
N THR A 295 -6.69 -9.25 -23.93
CA THR A 295 -6.75 -10.30 -22.91
C THR A 295 -5.93 -9.87 -21.69
N LEU A 296 -6.54 -10.03 -20.51
CA LEU A 296 -5.87 -9.80 -19.24
C LEU A 296 -5.95 -11.10 -18.43
N ASP A 297 -4.78 -11.65 -18.13
CA ASP A 297 -4.60 -12.83 -17.28
C ASP A 297 -3.70 -12.44 -16.12
N ALA A 298 -4.22 -12.56 -14.91
CA ALA A 298 -3.52 -12.17 -13.70
C ALA A 298 -3.83 -13.10 -12.54
N GLU A 299 -2.83 -13.32 -11.70
CA GLU A 299 -2.99 -13.99 -10.41
C GLU A 299 -2.97 -12.94 -9.30
N ILE A 300 -3.90 -13.07 -8.37
CA ILE A 300 -4.13 -12.10 -7.30
C ILE A 300 -4.15 -12.87 -5.99
N GLU A 301 -3.25 -12.48 -5.09
CA GLU A 301 -3.03 -13.14 -3.81
C GLU A 301 -3.54 -12.27 -2.67
N SER A 302 -4.06 -12.93 -1.63
CA SER A 302 -4.50 -12.32 -0.37
C SER A 302 -5.58 -11.26 -0.54
N VAL A 303 -6.64 -11.54 -1.31
CA VAL A 303 -7.77 -10.63 -1.54
C VAL A 303 -8.96 -11.02 -0.65
N GLN A 304 -9.44 -10.09 0.17
CA GLN A 304 -10.67 -10.28 0.96
C GLN A 304 -11.96 -10.17 0.11
N ASP A 305 -12.07 -9.13 -0.71
CA ASP A 305 -13.25 -8.89 -1.53
C ASP A 305 -12.86 -8.60 -2.99
N ILE A 306 -13.20 -9.54 -3.88
CA ILE A 306 -12.94 -9.44 -5.32
C ILE A 306 -13.73 -8.29 -5.97
N ARG A 307 -14.82 -7.83 -5.34
CA ARG A 307 -15.64 -6.72 -5.84
C ARG A 307 -14.93 -5.38 -5.78
N ASN A 308 -13.82 -5.29 -5.05
CA ASN A 308 -13.00 -4.07 -4.99
C ASN A 308 -11.91 -4.07 -6.08
N ILE A 309 -11.73 -5.16 -6.83
CA ILE A 309 -10.70 -5.20 -7.88
C ILE A 309 -11.17 -4.42 -9.12
N ARG A 310 -10.30 -3.56 -9.65
CA ARG A 310 -10.49 -2.85 -10.91
C ARG A 310 -9.25 -3.01 -11.79
N VAL A 311 -9.48 -3.02 -13.11
CA VAL A 311 -8.41 -2.83 -14.09
C VAL A 311 -8.24 -1.34 -14.32
N LYS A 312 -7.07 -0.80 -13.98
CA LYS A 312 -6.69 0.59 -14.23
C LYS A 312 -6.00 0.68 -15.58
N VAL A 313 -6.61 1.42 -16.49
CA VAL A 313 -6.08 1.71 -17.82
C VAL A 313 -5.73 3.19 -17.87
N ARG A 314 -4.46 3.51 -18.14
CA ARG A 314 -3.98 4.88 -18.35
C ARG A 314 -3.62 5.07 -19.81
N TYR A 315 -4.34 6.00 -20.44
CA TYR A 315 -4.18 6.37 -21.83
C TYR A 315 -3.06 7.42 -22.01
N PRO A 316 -2.52 7.58 -23.23
CA PRO A 316 -1.45 8.53 -23.53
C PRO A 316 -1.84 10.00 -23.29
N ASP A 317 -3.13 10.31 -23.39
CA ASP A 317 -3.70 11.63 -23.12
C ASP A 317 -3.88 11.93 -21.61
N LYS A 318 -3.33 11.04 -20.76
CA LYS A 318 -3.42 11.07 -19.29
C LYS A 318 -4.80 10.76 -18.74
N GLN A 319 -5.78 10.37 -19.57
CA GLN A 319 -7.04 9.84 -19.07
C GLN A 319 -6.79 8.50 -18.37
N VAL A 320 -7.46 8.29 -17.24
CA VAL A 320 -7.42 7.04 -16.49
C VAL A 320 -8.83 6.50 -16.40
N GLN A 321 -8.99 5.25 -16.78
CA GLN A 321 -10.25 4.52 -16.70
C GLN A 321 -10.09 3.34 -15.74
N LEU A 322 -11.03 3.23 -14.80
CA LEU A 322 -11.16 2.07 -13.93
C LEU A 322 -12.28 1.19 -14.48
N ILE A 323 -11.93 -0.03 -14.88
CA ILE A 323 -12.85 -0.99 -15.47
C ILE A 323 -13.16 -2.06 -14.43
N LEU A 324 -14.45 -2.27 -14.16
CA LEU A 324 -14.93 -3.35 -13.29
C LEU A 324 -14.94 -4.67 -14.07
N PRO A 325 -14.12 -5.66 -13.68
CA PRO A 325 -14.19 -6.99 -14.28
C PRO A 325 -15.50 -7.68 -13.92
N ARG A 326 -15.95 -8.62 -14.75
CA ARG A 326 -17.12 -9.43 -14.41
C ARG A 326 -16.75 -10.41 -13.30
N LEU A 327 -17.67 -10.61 -12.34
CA LEU A 327 -17.44 -11.56 -11.25
C LEU A 327 -17.23 -13.00 -11.75
N ALA A 328 -17.83 -13.36 -12.89
CA ALA A 328 -17.64 -14.67 -13.53
C ALA A 328 -16.23 -14.89 -14.12
N ASP A 329 -15.46 -13.81 -14.31
CA ASP A 329 -14.09 -13.88 -14.85
C ASP A 329 -13.06 -14.25 -13.75
N PHE A 330 -13.46 -14.23 -12.48
CA PHE A 330 -12.65 -14.65 -11.36
C PHE A 330 -12.80 -16.15 -11.10
N ARG A 331 -11.67 -16.83 -10.97
CA ARG A 331 -11.61 -18.23 -10.55
C ARG A 331 -10.82 -18.32 -9.25
N GLN A 332 -11.45 -18.84 -8.21
CA GLN A 332 -10.77 -19.10 -6.95
C GLN A 332 -9.81 -20.27 -7.12
N LEU A 333 -8.54 -20.07 -6.75
CA LEU A 333 -7.52 -21.12 -6.77
C LEU A 333 -7.36 -21.72 -5.38
N GLU A 334 -7.18 -20.86 -4.38
CA GLU A 334 -7.03 -21.21 -2.96
C GLU A 334 -7.79 -20.19 -2.09
N ASP A 335 -7.71 -20.32 -0.77
CA ASP A 335 -8.26 -19.31 0.11
C ASP A 335 -7.57 -17.95 -0.10
N LEU A 336 -8.37 -16.91 -0.29
CA LEU A 336 -7.93 -15.54 -0.63
C LEU A 336 -7.04 -15.42 -1.90
N LYS A 337 -6.96 -16.47 -2.73
CA LYS A 337 -6.14 -16.49 -3.97
C LYS A 337 -7.01 -16.74 -5.19
N TYR A 338 -6.90 -15.85 -6.16
CA TYR A 338 -7.77 -15.83 -7.34
C TYR A 338 -6.96 -15.66 -8.61
N ARG A 339 -7.43 -16.28 -9.69
CA ARG A 339 -7.02 -15.96 -11.06
C ARG A 339 -8.11 -15.14 -11.72
N LEU A 340 -7.73 -13.98 -12.25
CA LEU A 340 -8.59 -13.13 -13.07
C LEU A 340 -8.25 -13.35 -14.53
N TYR A 341 -9.22 -13.84 -15.30
CA TYR A 341 -9.09 -13.99 -16.75
C TYR A 341 -10.22 -13.22 -17.44
N THR A 342 -9.93 -12.01 -17.89
CA THR A 342 -10.93 -11.10 -18.45
C THR A 342 -10.47 -10.48 -19.77
N THR A 343 -11.40 -9.88 -20.50
CA THR A 343 -11.10 -9.12 -21.72
C THR A 343 -11.36 -7.65 -21.46
N VAL A 344 -10.30 -6.86 -21.50
CA VAL A 344 -10.34 -5.41 -21.33
C VAL A 344 -10.68 -4.78 -22.67
N LEU A 345 -11.77 -4.01 -22.69
CA LEU A 345 -12.27 -3.36 -23.89
C LEU A 345 -11.75 -1.93 -23.95
N LEU A 346 -10.81 -1.66 -24.86
CA LEU A 346 -10.31 -0.32 -25.09
C LEU A 346 -11.10 0.37 -26.20
N SER A 347 -11.67 1.52 -25.88
CA SER A 347 -12.34 2.40 -26.84
C SER A 347 -11.73 3.79 -26.75
N HIS A 348 -11.13 4.27 -27.84
CA HIS A 348 -10.58 5.61 -27.90
C HIS A 348 -10.90 6.29 -29.25
N GLY A 349 -10.84 7.63 -29.28
CA GLY A 349 -10.85 8.40 -30.52
C GLY A 349 -9.64 8.11 -31.41
N VAL A 350 -9.63 8.69 -32.62
CA VAL A 350 -8.56 8.51 -33.62
C VAL A 350 -7.21 8.94 -33.01
N TRP A 351 -6.25 8.01 -32.97
CA TRP A 351 -4.84 8.33 -32.78
C TRP A 351 -4.16 8.45 -34.14
N SER A 352 -3.22 9.39 -34.26
CA SER A 352 -2.37 9.55 -35.45
C SER A 352 -1.13 8.65 -35.42
N GLU A 353 -0.72 8.22 -34.23
CA GLU A 353 0.53 7.51 -33.98
C GLU A 353 0.33 6.33 -33.03
N ALA A 354 1.28 5.38 -33.07
CA ALA A 354 1.27 4.24 -32.18
C ALA A 354 1.82 4.64 -30.81
N LEU A 355 1.07 4.32 -29.75
CA LEU A 355 1.35 4.79 -28.39
C LEU A 355 1.19 3.66 -27.37
N HIS A 356 1.81 3.87 -26.21
CA HIS A 356 1.72 2.94 -25.09
C HIS A 356 0.52 3.27 -24.21
N VAL A 357 -0.29 2.26 -23.92
CA VAL A 357 -1.32 2.29 -22.88
C VAL A 357 -0.81 1.52 -21.68
N GLU A 358 -0.90 2.10 -20.49
CA GLU A 358 -0.52 1.44 -19.25
C GLU A 358 -1.72 0.71 -18.65
N MET A 359 -1.57 -0.58 -18.34
CA MET A 359 -2.61 -1.42 -17.75
C MET A 359 -2.10 -2.00 -16.44
N GLY A 360 -2.89 -1.91 -15.38
CA GLY A 360 -2.54 -2.49 -14.08
C GLY A 360 -3.79 -2.89 -13.30
N LEU A 361 -3.59 -3.63 -12.21
CA LEU A 361 -4.64 -4.00 -11.29
C LEU A 361 -4.58 -3.12 -10.04
N VAL A 362 -5.75 -2.67 -9.60
CA VAL A 362 -5.89 -1.89 -8.38
C VAL A 362 -7.03 -2.42 -7.52
N LEU A 363 -6.93 -2.22 -6.21
CA LEU A 363 -8.10 -2.21 -5.34
C LEU A 363 -8.70 -0.82 -5.38
N ASP A 364 -10.02 -0.72 -5.46
CA ASP A 364 -10.80 0.51 -5.48
C ASP A 364 -11.83 0.48 -4.36
N PHE A 365 -11.77 1.47 -3.47
CA PHE A 365 -12.66 1.60 -2.32
C PHE A 365 -13.62 2.79 -2.43
N THR A 366 -13.71 3.43 -3.61
CA THR A 366 -14.57 4.60 -3.82
C THR A 366 -16.04 4.34 -3.46
N ASP A 367 -16.59 3.19 -3.83
CA ASP A 367 -17.97 2.81 -3.53
C ASP A 367 -18.18 2.52 -2.02
N SER A 368 -17.16 1.98 -1.33
CA SER A 368 -17.24 1.65 0.11
C SER A 368 -17.22 2.90 0.97
N GLU A 369 -16.41 3.90 0.63
CA GLU A 369 -16.31 5.17 1.37
C GLU A 369 -17.50 6.10 1.04
N ALA A 370 -18.06 6.02 -0.17
CA ALA A 370 -19.30 6.71 -0.55
C ALA A 370 -20.52 6.20 0.24
N ALA A 371 -20.53 4.92 0.63
CA ALA A 371 -21.62 4.33 1.43
C ALA A 371 -21.58 4.74 2.91
N HIS A 372 -20.41 5.09 3.44
CA HIS A 372 -20.24 5.64 4.80
C HIS A 372 -20.51 7.14 4.85
N SER A 373 -20.20 7.88 3.78
CA SER A 373 -20.57 9.30 3.63
C SER A 373 -22.03 9.50 3.21
N LYS A 374 -22.98 8.99 3.99
CA LYS A 374 -24.41 9.27 3.82
C LYS A 374 -24.70 10.76 4.11
N GLY A 375 -24.76 11.60 3.07
CA GLY A 375 -25.45 12.89 3.16
C GLY A 375 -24.86 14.09 2.43
N SER A 376 -23.70 13.98 1.78
CA SER A 376 -23.11 15.14 1.08
C SER A 376 -23.46 15.13 -0.42
N SER A 377 -24.62 15.70 -0.75
CA SER A 377 -25.02 15.97 -2.12
C SER A 377 -24.04 16.94 -2.80
N SER A 378 -23.44 16.51 -3.90
CA SER A 378 -23.10 17.34 -5.06
C SER A 378 -22.53 18.73 -4.77
N GLN A 379 -21.22 18.81 -4.51
CA GLN A 379 -20.37 19.81 -5.15
C GLN A 379 -18.92 19.33 -5.11
N ARG A 380 -18.39 19.02 -6.29
CA ARG A 380 -16.96 18.79 -6.54
C ARG A 380 -16.20 20.09 -6.27
N SER A 381 -15.97 20.40 -4.99
CA SER A 381 -15.07 21.46 -4.56
C SER A 381 -13.64 20.94 -4.66
N GLY A 382 -12.96 21.29 -5.74
CA GLY A 382 -11.54 21.66 -5.87
C GLY A 382 -10.37 20.90 -5.19
N LEU A 383 -10.57 19.97 -4.26
CA LEU A 383 -9.50 19.30 -3.52
C LEU A 383 -9.72 17.77 -3.60
N ARG A 384 -9.21 17.14 -4.66
CA ARG A 384 -9.06 15.67 -4.68
C ARG A 384 -7.91 15.31 -3.74
N VAL A 385 -8.21 14.97 -2.47
CA VAL A 385 -7.15 14.75 -1.47
C VAL A 385 -6.74 13.28 -1.35
N GLU A 386 -7.61 12.31 -1.61
CA GLU A 386 -7.25 10.88 -1.50
C GLU A 386 -7.54 10.11 -2.80
N ASP A 387 -6.52 9.41 -3.30
CA ASP A 387 -6.68 8.38 -4.32
C ASP A 387 -7.08 7.09 -3.59
N HIS A 388 -8.37 6.76 -3.62
CA HIS A 388 -8.93 5.58 -2.95
C HIS A 388 -8.58 4.27 -3.66
N THR A 389 -7.59 4.31 -4.55
CA THR A 389 -7.07 3.15 -5.25
C THR A 389 -5.71 2.71 -4.72
N ILE A 390 -5.47 1.40 -4.67
CA ILE A 390 -4.20 0.79 -4.26
C ILE A 390 -3.68 -0.04 -5.42
N GLU A 391 -2.49 0.30 -5.91
CA GLU A 391 -1.85 -0.44 -6.99
C GLU A 391 -1.32 -1.79 -6.49
N LEU A 392 -1.79 -2.89 -7.11
CA LEU A 392 -1.45 -4.26 -6.71
C LEU A 392 -0.18 -4.78 -7.39
N CYS A 393 0.23 -4.15 -8.48
CA CYS A 393 1.32 -4.58 -9.35
C CYS A 393 1.91 -3.38 -10.11
N LYS A 394 3.10 -3.57 -10.68
CA LYS A 394 3.66 -2.60 -11.62
C LYS A 394 2.80 -2.60 -12.90
N PRO A 395 2.35 -1.44 -13.41
CA PRO A 395 1.59 -1.37 -14.65
C PRO A 395 2.41 -1.88 -15.83
N VAL A 396 1.74 -2.59 -16.73
CA VAL A 396 2.27 -3.12 -17.97
C VAL A 396 1.97 -2.17 -19.13
N ARG A 397 2.93 -1.96 -20.03
CA ARG A 397 2.76 -1.10 -21.20
C ARG A 397 2.36 -1.92 -22.42
N VAL A 398 1.22 -1.60 -23.01
CA VAL A 398 0.76 -2.22 -24.26
C VAL A 398 0.90 -1.24 -25.40
N TYR A 399 1.60 -1.65 -26.45
CA TYR A 399 1.79 -0.83 -27.64
C TYR A 399 0.62 -1.00 -28.62
N ILE A 400 -0.07 0.10 -28.91
CA ILE A 400 -1.29 0.11 -29.72
C ILE A 400 -1.11 1.05 -30.91
N ALA A 401 -1.39 0.59 -32.12
CA ALA A 401 -1.29 1.37 -33.35
C ALA A 401 -2.64 1.51 -34.07
N PRO A 402 -3.01 2.72 -34.54
CA PRO A 402 -4.18 2.91 -35.37
C PRO A 402 -4.00 2.26 -36.76
N LYS A 403 -5.04 1.61 -37.27
CA LYS A 403 -5.12 1.16 -38.66
C LYS A 403 -5.35 2.37 -39.56
N PRO A 404 -4.62 2.51 -40.67
CA PRO A 404 -4.87 3.57 -41.63
C PRO A 404 -6.29 3.44 -42.19
N ILE A 405 -7.07 4.52 -42.12
CA ILE A 405 -8.38 4.59 -42.74
C ILE A 405 -8.15 4.60 -44.25
N LYS A 406 -8.46 3.49 -44.93
CA LYS A 406 -8.54 3.48 -46.39
C LYS A 406 -9.72 4.36 -46.80
N ARG A 407 -9.46 5.63 -47.13
CA ARG A 407 -10.42 6.45 -47.86
C ARG A 407 -10.56 5.81 -49.24
N GLY A 408 -11.71 5.18 -49.51
CA GLY A 408 -12.04 4.70 -50.85
C GLY A 408 -12.04 5.90 -51.80
N LEU A 409 -11.25 5.81 -52.87
CA LEU A 409 -11.31 6.70 -54.02
C LEU A 409 -12.48 6.27 -54.91
#